data_AF-A0A0U3F9A8-F1
#
_entry.id   AF-A0A0U3F9A8-F1
#
_cell.length_a   1.000
_cell.length_b   1.000
_cell.length_c   1.000
_cell.angle_alpha   90.00
_cell.angle_beta   90.00
_cell.angle_gamma   90.00
#
_symmetry.space_group_name_H-M   'P 1'
#
loop_
_entity.id
_entity.type
_entity.pdbx_description
1 polymer ?
#
loop_
_entity_poly.entity_id
_entity_poly.type
_entity_poly.pdbx_seq_one_letter_code
_entity_poly.pdbx_strand_id
1 'polypeptide(L)'
;MKKALIGLVAFLMLNYVAIDLAHLVGVIKQFPLFLFFENVFWLALYAVSLYCLGKNETKGYLILSSVAWFNAGRVSRSVITPYGELPRLWVPHLFLELIILIVALLSTLQLKEKLTKT
;
A
#
# COMPACT_ATOMS: atom_id res chain seq x y z
N MET A 1 -14.23 -12.17 -1.11
CA MET A 1 -13.01 -11.46 -1.55
C MET A 1 -13.06 -9.94 -1.34
N LYS A 2 -14.06 -9.21 -1.86
CA LYS A 2 -14.13 -7.73 -1.74
C LYS A 2 -13.99 -7.20 -0.30
N LYS A 3 -14.73 -7.75 0.67
CA LYS A 3 -14.66 -7.33 2.09
C LYS A 3 -13.25 -7.50 2.68
N ALA A 4 -12.59 -8.62 2.38
CA ALA A 4 -11.22 -8.88 2.82
C ALA A 4 -10.23 -7.90 2.18
N LEU A 5 -10.37 -7.62 0.88
CA LEU A 5 -9.56 -6.62 0.18
C LEU A 5 -9.73 -5.23 0.79
N ILE A 6 -10.97 -4.80 1.07
CA ILE A 6 -11.26 -3.53 1.74
C ILE A 6 -10.59 -3.49 3.13
N GLY A 7 -10.70 -4.57 3.91
CA GLY A 7 -10.06 -4.66 5.22
C GLY A 7 -8.53 -4.55 5.15
N LEU A 8 -7.90 -5.23 4.19
CA LEU A 8 -6.46 -5.15 3.97
C LEU A 8 -6.01 -3.76 3.54
N VAL A 9 -6.77 -3.10 2.65
CA VAL A 9 -6.48 -1.73 2.23
C VAL A 9 -6.63 -0.75 3.38
N ALA A 10 -7.69 -0.87 4.19
CA ALA A 10 -7.87 -0.06 5.38
C ALA A 10 -6.72 -0.26 6.39
N PHE A 11 -6.27 -1.51 6.58
CA PHE A 11 -5.11 -1.81 7.41
C PHE A 11 -3.81 -1.19 6.86
N LEU A 12 -3.57 -1.26 5.55
CA LEU A 12 -2.42 -0.58 4.93
C LEU A 12 -2.49 0.94 5.14
N MET A 13 -3.65 1.55 4.92
CA MET A 13 -3.85 2.98 5.14
C MET A 13 -3.57 3.38 6.59
N LEU A 14 -4.01 2.59 7.56
CA LEU A 14 -3.71 2.82 8.98
C LEU A 14 -2.20 2.79 9.25
N ASN A 15 -1.43 1.95 8.56
CA ASN A 15 0.03 1.94 8.70
C ASN A 15 0.65 3.26 8.21
N TYR A 16 0.24 3.78 7.04
CA TYR A 16 0.70 5.08 6.56
C TYR A 16 0.36 6.21 7.54
N VAL A 17 -0.88 6.25 8.01
CA VAL A 17 -1.33 7.25 9.00
C VAL A 17 -0.56 7.12 10.31
N ALA A 18 -0.31 5.91 10.80
CA ALA A 18 0.40 5.68 12.04
C ALA A 18 1.86 6.17 11.97
N ILE A 19 2.55 5.96 10.83
CA ILE A 19 3.92 6.44 10.62
C ILE A 19 3.95 7.98 10.62
N ASP A 20 3.07 8.60 9.84
CA ASP A 20 3.03 10.06 9.73
C ASP A 20 2.60 10.71 11.06
N LEU A 21 1.65 10.11 11.78
CA LEU A 21 1.25 10.56 13.11
C LEU A 21 2.38 10.39 14.13
N ALA A 22 3.09 9.26 14.13
CA ALA A 22 4.25 9.02 15.00
C ALA A 22 5.37 10.04 14.75
N HIS A 23 5.53 10.50 13.50
CA HIS A 23 6.40 11.61 13.18
C HIS A 23 5.89 12.93 13.76
N LEU A 24 4.62 13.29 13.54
CA LEU A 24 4.02 14.55 14.01
C LEU A 24 4.05 14.70 15.54
N VAL A 25 3.84 13.62 16.28
CA VAL A 25 3.87 13.62 17.77
C VAL A 25 5.28 13.47 18.34
N GLY A 26 6.32 13.44 17.50
CA GLY A 26 7.72 13.45 17.92
C GLY A 26 8.28 12.10 18.37
N VAL A 27 7.57 10.99 18.15
CA VAL A 27 8.09 9.62 18.40
C VAL A 27 9.18 9.29 17.38
N ILE A 28 8.96 9.62 16.11
CA ILE A 28 9.97 9.52 15.04
C ILE A 28 10.66 10.88 14.90
N LYS A 29 11.83 11.02 15.53
CA LYS A 29 12.59 12.29 15.60
C LYS A 29 13.18 12.75 14.26
N GLN A 30 13.50 11.82 13.37
CA GLN A 30 14.06 12.12 12.05
C GLN A 30 13.21 11.41 11.00
N PHE A 31 12.37 12.18 10.32
CA PHE A 31 11.60 11.71 9.18
C PHE A 31 11.76 12.72 8.04
N PRO A 32 12.38 12.33 6.92
CA PRO A 32 12.53 13.21 5.77
C PRO A 32 11.18 13.73 5.29
N LEU A 33 11.05 15.06 5.11
CA LEU A 33 9.80 15.69 4.65
C LEU A 33 9.29 15.11 3.32
N PHE A 34 10.19 14.70 2.43
CA PHE A 34 9.79 14.09 1.16
C PHE A 34 9.04 12.75 1.38
N LEU A 35 9.42 11.95 2.39
CA LEU A 35 8.74 10.69 2.71
C LEU A 35 7.36 10.93 3.31
N PHE A 36 7.20 12.02 4.07
CA PHE A 36 5.89 12.45 4.57
C PHE A 36 4.93 12.79 3.43
N PHE A 37 5.34 13.65 2.49
CA PHE A 37 4.51 13.98 1.35
C PHE A 37 4.25 12.77 0.44
N GLU A 38 5.24 11.90 0.28
CA GLU A 38 5.08 10.65 -0.46
C GLU A 38 4.04 9.73 0.22
N ASN A 39 4.09 9.56 1.55
CA ASN A 39 3.10 8.77 2.30
C ASN A 39 1.70 9.35 2.16
N VAL A 40 1.53 10.66 2.32
CA VAL A 40 0.25 11.36 2.15
C VAL A 40 -0.31 11.14 0.73
N PHE A 41 0.55 11.20 -0.29
CA PHE A 41 0.16 10.92 -1.67
C PHE A 41 -0.34 9.48 -1.85
N TRP A 42 0.41 8.48 -1.35
CA TRP A 42 -0.01 7.08 -1.42
C TRP A 42 -1.31 6.82 -0.65
N LEU A 43 -1.44 7.41 0.54
CA LEU A 43 -2.63 7.33 1.37
C LEU A 43 -3.86 7.88 0.63
N ALA A 44 -3.72 9.03 -0.06
CA ALA A 44 -4.79 9.60 -0.86
C ALA A 44 -5.22 8.67 -2.01
N LEU A 45 -4.26 8.05 -2.71
CA LEU A 45 -4.57 7.09 -3.76
C LEU A 45 -5.29 5.84 -3.23
N TYR A 46 -4.85 5.31 -2.08
CA TYR A 46 -5.55 4.21 -1.42
C TYR A 46 -6.96 4.62 -0.98
N ALA A 47 -7.15 5.83 -0.45
CA ALA A 47 -8.46 6.35 -0.05
C ALA A 47 -9.42 6.47 -1.25
N VAL A 48 -8.95 7.03 -2.37
CA VAL A 48 -9.73 7.11 -3.62
C VAL A 48 -10.09 5.71 -4.11
N SER A 49 -9.15 4.77 -4.08
CA SER A 49 -9.41 3.38 -4.47
C SER A 49 -10.48 2.74 -3.58
N LEU A 50 -10.41 2.96 -2.26
CA LEU A 50 -11.34 2.42 -1.27
C LEU A 50 -12.74 2.98 -1.47
N TYR A 51 -12.85 4.29 -1.75
CA TYR A 51 -14.11 4.96 -2.08
C TYR A 51 -14.78 4.35 -3.32
N CYS A 52 -14.03 4.21 -4.42
CA CYS A 52 -14.52 3.58 -5.65
C CYS A 52 -14.88 2.09 -5.44
N LEU A 53 -14.10 1.37 -4.63
CA LEU A 53 -14.41 -0.01 -4.24
C LEU A 53 -15.71 -0.08 -3.44
N GLY A 54 -15.96 0.85 -2.52
CA GLY A 54 -17.22 0.96 -1.78
C GLY A 54 -18.43 1.03 -2.72
N LYS A 55 -18.33 1.86 -3.76
CA LYS A 55 -19.34 1.99 -4.83
C LYS A 55 -19.37 0.85 -5.85
N ASN A 56 -18.48 -0.13 -5.70
CA ASN A 56 -18.33 -1.23 -6.66
C ASN A 56 -18.03 -0.75 -8.08
N GLU A 57 -17.15 0.24 -8.25
CA GLU A 57 -16.70 0.72 -9.57
C GLU A 57 -15.47 -0.07 -10.07
N THR A 58 -15.32 -0.27 -11.38
CA THR A 58 -14.13 -0.95 -11.95
C THR A 58 -12.86 -0.13 -11.73
N LYS A 59 -12.97 1.21 -11.76
CA LYS A 59 -11.87 2.14 -11.53
C LYS A 59 -11.17 1.93 -10.19
N GLY A 60 -11.91 1.55 -9.14
CA GLY A 60 -11.34 1.29 -7.82
C GLY A 60 -10.34 0.13 -7.83
N TYR A 61 -10.66 -0.95 -8.53
CA TYR A 61 -9.75 -2.09 -8.70
C TYR A 61 -8.54 -1.74 -9.56
N LEU A 62 -8.74 -0.96 -10.62
CA LEU A 62 -7.66 -0.50 -11.48
C LEU A 62 -6.65 0.33 -10.68
N ILE A 63 -7.11 1.40 -10.03
CA ILE A 63 -6.27 2.28 -9.20
C ILE A 63 -5.55 1.46 -8.13
N LEU A 64 -6.29 0.63 -7.38
CA LEU A 64 -5.70 -0.17 -6.31
C LEU A 64 -4.61 -1.09 -6.82
N SER A 65 -4.83 -1.79 -7.93
CA SER A 65 -3.85 -2.72 -8.48
C SER A 65 -2.59 -2.01 -8.94
N SER A 66 -2.72 -0.88 -9.65
CA SER A 66 -1.57 -0.09 -10.10
C SER A 66 -0.75 0.44 -8.93
N VAL A 67 -1.41 0.98 -7.90
CA VAL A 67 -0.77 1.54 -6.72
C VAL A 67 -0.11 0.46 -5.88
N ALA A 68 -0.78 -0.67 -5.66
CA ALA A 68 -0.23 -1.77 -4.87
C ALA A 68 0.99 -2.41 -5.56
N TRP A 69 0.95 -2.64 -6.88
CA TRP A 69 2.12 -3.15 -7.60
C TRP A 69 3.32 -2.19 -7.55
N PHE A 70 3.05 -0.89 -7.73
CA PHE A 70 4.11 0.11 -7.61
C PHE A 70 4.71 0.13 -6.20
N ASN A 71 3.86 0.15 -5.16
CA ASN A 71 4.33 0.15 -3.77
C ASN A 71 5.07 -1.15 -3.40
N ALA A 72 4.66 -2.31 -3.92
CA ALA A 72 5.40 -3.56 -3.71
C ALA A 72 6.82 -3.45 -4.28
N GLY A 73 6.97 -2.96 -5.51
CA GLY A 73 8.28 -2.75 -6.12
C GLY A 73 9.11 -1.66 -5.43
N ARG A 74 8.47 -0.68 -4.78
CA ARG A 74 9.15 0.33 -3.97
C ARG A 74 9.65 -0.25 -2.64
N VAL A 75 8.81 -1.00 -1.93
CA VAL A 75 9.13 -1.60 -0.63
C VAL A 75 10.16 -2.72 -0.79
N SER A 76 10.14 -3.49 -1.88
CA SER A 76 11.14 -4.55 -2.13
C SER A 76 12.58 -4.01 -2.14
N ARG A 77 12.79 -2.78 -2.64
CA ARG A 77 14.10 -2.08 -2.63
C ARG A 77 14.57 -1.66 -1.24
N SER A 78 13.68 -1.71 -0.24
CA SER A 78 14.01 -1.43 1.17
C SER A 78 14.28 -2.71 1.98
N VAL A 79 14.01 -3.89 1.42
CA VAL A 79 14.30 -5.19 2.05
C VAL A 79 15.75 -5.62 1.83
N ILE A 80 16.32 -5.33 0.66
CA ILE A 80 17.70 -5.67 0.32
C ILE A 80 18.42 -4.38 -0.11
N THR A 81 19.56 -4.11 0.51
CA THR A 81 20.42 -2.97 0.12
C THR A 81 21.01 -3.20 -1.28
N PRO A 82 21.51 -2.15 -1.96
CA PRO A 82 22.20 -2.31 -3.25
C PRO A 82 23.41 -3.27 -3.22
N TYR A 83 23.94 -3.55 -2.02
CA TYR A 83 25.07 -4.45 -1.79
C TYR A 83 24.66 -5.89 -1.43
N GLY A 84 23.35 -6.20 -1.43
CA GLY A 84 22.84 -7.53 -1.08
C GLY A 84 22.69 -7.79 0.42
N GLU A 85 22.91 -6.78 1.26
CA GLU A 85 22.78 -6.90 2.72
C GLU A 85 21.35 -6.63 3.18
N LEU A 86 20.95 -7.26 4.30
CA LEU A 86 19.67 -7.04 4.95
C LEU A 86 19.76 -5.87 5.95
N PRO A 87 19.06 -4.74 5.73
CA PRO A 87 19.08 -3.60 6.64
C PRO A 87 18.38 -3.94 7.96
N ARG A 88 18.69 -3.21 9.04
CA ARG A 88 18.17 -3.47 10.40
C ARG A 88 16.66 -3.72 10.50
N LEU A 89 15.85 -3.12 9.62
CA LEU A 89 14.39 -3.21 9.62
C LEU A 89 13.84 -4.11 8.50
N TRP A 90 14.64 -4.98 7.90
CA TRP A 90 14.23 -5.83 6.77
C TRP A 90 13.00 -6.70 7.10
N VAL A 91 12.91 -7.23 8.32
CA VAL A 91 11.80 -8.09 8.75
C VAL A 91 10.45 -7.35 8.70
N PRO A 92 10.27 -6.19 9.34
CA PRO A 92 9.06 -5.37 9.17
C PRO A 92 8.71 -5.06 7.71
N HIS A 93 9.71 -4.75 6.88
CA HIS A 93 9.48 -4.42 5.47
C HIS A 93 9.03 -5.65 4.67
N LEU A 94 9.54 -6.85 4.98
CA LEU A 94 9.11 -8.10 4.37
C LEU A 94 7.63 -8.41 4.66
N PHE A 95 7.18 -8.21 5.90
CA PHE A 95 5.76 -8.38 6.24
C PHE A 95 4.88 -7.36 5.53
N LEU A 96 5.31 -6.10 5.47
CA LEU A 96 4.60 -5.05 4.74
C LEU A 96 4.51 -5.39 3.24
N GLU A 97 5.62 -5.81 2.64
CA GLU A 97 5.68 -6.21 1.23
C GLU A 97 4.71 -7.36 0.94
N LEU A 98 4.67 -8.38 1.80
CA LEU A 98 3.75 -9.51 1.65
C LEU A 98 2.29 -9.04 1.65
N ILE A 99 1.91 -8.12 2.55
CA ILE A 99 0.55 -7.56 2.59
C ILE A 99 0.24 -6.78 1.31
N ILE A 100 1.18 -5.95 0.84
CA ILE A 100 0.99 -5.17 -0.38
C ILE A 100 0.86 -6.09 -1.60
N LEU A 101 1.66 -7.15 -1.69
CA LEU A 101 1.57 -8.16 -2.75
C LEU A 101 0.24 -8.89 -2.74
N ILE A 102 -0.27 -9.28 -1.56
CA ILE A 102 -1.60 -9.90 -1.44
C ILE A 102 -2.68 -8.93 -1.96
N VAL A 103 -2.60 -7.64 -1.60
CA VAL A 103 -3.54 -6.62 -2.08
C VAL A 103 -3.42 -6.41 -3.60
N ALA A 104 -2.20 -6.38 -4.14
CA ALA A 104 -1.95 -6.24 -5.57
C ALA A 104 -2.56 -7.43 -6.34
N LEU A 105 -2.29 -8.66 -5.91
CA LEU A 105 -2.82 -9.87 -6.53
C LEU A 105 -4.34 -9.93 -6.46
N LEU A 106 -4.93 -9.73 -5.27
CA LEU A 106 -6.39 -9.79 -5.09
C LEU A 106 -7.14 -8.70 -5.87
N SER A 107 -6.55 -7.51 -5.99
CA SER A 107 -7.14 -6.43 -6.78
C SER A 107 -7.03 -6.68 -8.28
N THR A 108 -5.90 -7.20 -8.77
CA THR A 108 -5.75 -7.61 -10.18
C THR A 108 -6.71 -8.75 -10.55
N LEU A 109 -6.87 -9.76 -9.69
CA LEU A 109 -7.82 -10.85 -9.92
C LEU A 109 -9.25 -10.34 -10.01
N GLN A 110 -9.67 -9.46 -9.09
CA GLN A 110 -11.02 -8.87 -9.15
C GLN A 110 -11.20 -7.93 -10.34
N LEU A 111 -10.16 -7.21 -10.75
CA LEU A 111 -10.20 -6.39 -11.96
C LEU A 111 -10.45 -7.27 -13.19
N LYS A 112 -9.69 -8.37 -13.33
CA LYS A 112 -9.85 -9.33 -14.43
C LYS A 112 -11.27 -9.89 -14.46
N GLU A 113 -11.76 -10.41 -13.32
CA GLU A 113 -13.12 -10.95 -13.22
C GLU A 113 -14.19 -9.95 -13.65
N LYS A 114 -14.00 -8.68 -13.30
CA LYS A 114 -14.95 -7.62 -13.60
C LYS A 114 -14.93 -7.23 -15.08
N LEU A 115 -13.75 -7.15 -15.67
CA LEU A 115 -13.58 -6.87 -17.11
C LEU A 115 -14.13 -8.00 -17.98
N THR A 116 -14.04 -9.26 -17.55
CA THR A 116 -14.60 -10.41 -18.29
C THR A 116 -16.11 -10.56 -18.19
N LYS A 117 -16.77 -9.89 -17.23
CA LYS A 117 -18.22 -9.97 -17.01
C LYS A 117 -19.00 -8.80 -17.64
N THR A 118 -18.30 -7.76 -18.09
CA THR A 118 -18.80 -6.66 -18.94
C THR A 118 -18.61 -7.01 -20.40
#